data_AF-A0A959SJI1-F1
#
_entry.id   AF-A0A959SJI1-F1
#
_cell.length_a   1.000
_cell.length_b   1.000
_cell.length_c   1.000
_cell.angle_alpha   90.00
_cell.angle_beta   90.00
_cell.angle_gamma   90.00
#
_symmetry.space_group_name_H-M   'P 1'
#
loop_
_entity.id
_entity.type
_entity.pdbx_description
1 polymer ?
#
loop_
_entity_poly.entity_id
_entity_poly.type
_entity_poly.pdbx_seq_one_letter_code
_entity_poly.pdbx_strand_id
1 'polypeptide(L)'
;MSTIGPFVVLMLLTNIAFGLITAALFLRFQDRLRLPVGPLALTGLGLGPFLLSVVLYYALLLFPGIPRPALLVLPVLAFGLLAWIAGPGWGGLRGWITELMRALRDPSIWLFLLGSAGLLVVTVLFLANKPLVDHDVLEYGVQGRIFLRDGAIRYSQFRFDEASGFHYVGLHGFAFPLLFTWEGLWAWVLRAPSDLWARSITMWYGWLIIVFVWSVFRQVDRWMAVAGSIALAASVGFLFLVTIYHLDSFRIFFFTTSMAAFVALFRAPSRARVLLLAVLCAAVGFIHSIGAILCVVLWGVVLLLLPVPIMQRLRWTVPAVGVMLLLGGVHYVLDVLIGTGWILQDIIWY
;
A
#
# COMPACT_ATOMS: atom_id res chain seq x y z
N MET A 1 1.38 -28.27 12.93
CA MET A 1 2.52 -27.74 12.13
C MET A 1 2.75 -26.30 12.56
N SER A 2 3.99 -25.84 12.70
CA SER A 2 4.25 -24.46 13.14
C SER A 2 3.81 -23.46 12.07
N THR A 3 2.93 -22.53 12.44
CA THR A 3 2.44 -21.45 11.58
C THR A 3 3.50 -20.37 11.33
N ILE A 4 4.55 -20.35 12.15
CA ILE A 4 5.60 -19.32 12.14
C ILE A 4 6.41 -19.31 10.84
N GLY A 5 6.77 -20.48 10.30
CA GLY A 5 7.59 -20.56 9.08
C GLY A 5 6.92 -19.91 7.86
N PRO A 6 5.70 -20.35 7.49
CA PRO A 6 4.94 -19.75 6.39
C PRO A 6 4.69 -18.25 6.57
N PHE A 7 4.39 -17.83 7.80
CA PHE A 7 4.21 -16.42 8.14
C PHE A 7 5.47 -15.59 7.83
N VAL A 8 6.64 -16.04 8.31
CA VAL A 8 7.92 -15.34 8.09
C VAL A 8 8.24 -15.26 6.60
N VAL A 9 8.04 -16.34 5.85
CA VAL A 9 8.26 -16.34 4.39
C VAL A 9 7.40 -15.30 3.70
N LEU A 10 6.10 -15.28 3.99
CA LEU A 10 5.16 -14.38 3.33
C LEU A 10 5.42 -12.91 3.69
N MET A 11 5.78 -12.64 4.96
CA MET A 11 6.23 -11.32 5.43
C MET A 11 7.49 -10.86 4.72
N LEU A 12 8.55 -11.68 4.70
CA LEU A 12 9.82 -11.34 4.07
C LEU A 12 9.66 -11.14 2.57
N LEU A 13 8.87 -11.96 1.89
CA LEU A 13 8.67 -11.82 0.46
C LEU A 13 7.83 -10.57 0.13
N THR A 14 6.65 -10.46 0.73
CA THR A 14 5.63 -9.48 0.33
C THR A 14 5.97 -8.07 0.80
N ASN A 15 6.40 -7.94 2.05
CA ASN A 15 6.60 -6.62 2.67
C ASN A 15 8.07 -6.16 2.52
N ILE A 16 9.03 -7.09 2.67
CA ILE A 16 10.45 -6.74 2.60
C ILE A 16 10.98 -6.83 1.16
N ALA A 17 10.96 -7.98 0.51
CA ALA A 17 11.63 -8.14 -0.78
C ALA A 17 10.99 -7.27 -1.88
N PHE A 18 9.67 -7.34 -2.06
CA PHE A 18 8.94 -6.49 -3.00
C PHE A 18 9.02 -5.01 -2.63
N GLY A 19 8.98 -4.69 -1.33
CA GLY A 19 9.18 -3.33 -0.84
C GLY A 19 10.57 -2.77 -1.17
N LEU A 20 11.63 -3.54 -0.96
CA LEU A 20 13.02 -3.15 -1.25
C LEU A 20 13.25 -2.96 -2.74
N ILE A 21 12.68 -3.81 -3.59
CA ILE A 21 12.71 -3.64 -5.05
C ILE A 21 12.09 -2.29 -5.44
N THR A 22 10.92 -1.98 -4.86
CA THR A 22 10.21 -0.74 -5.16
C THR A 22 10.95 0.49 -4.61
N ALA A 23 11.55 0.38 -3.42
CA ALA A 23 12.42 1.41 -2.86
C ALA A 23 13.64 1.66 -3.75
N ALA A 24 14.33 0.60 -4.21
CA ALA A 24 15.44 0.72 -5.14
C ALA A 24 15.00 1.40 -6.45
N LEU A 25 13.85 1.02 -7.00
CA LEU A 25 13.30 1.64 -8.21
C LEU A 25 13.07 3.15 -8.00
N PHE A 26 12.54 3.56 -6.85
CA PHE A 26 12.31 4.97 -6.56
C PHE A 26 13.62 5.75 -6.35
N LEU A 27 14.59 5.14 -5.68
CA LEU A 27 15.91 5.74 -5.48
C LEU A 27 16.68 5.92 -6.79
N ARG A 28 16.44 5.09 -7.82
CA ARG A 28 16.95 5.34 -9.18
C ARG A 28 16.54 6.71 -9.72
N PHE A 29 15.38 7.20 -9.33
CA PHE A 29 14.84 8.50 -9.78
C PHE A 29 15.05 9.61 -8.75
N GLN A 30 15.84 9.38 -7.69
CA GLN A 30 16.06 10.34 -6.61
C GLN A 30 16.53 11.69 -7.13
N ASP A 31 17.49 11.75 -8.06
CA ASP A 31 18.02 13.02 -8.59
C ASP A 31 16.95 13.88 -9.28
N ARG A 32 15.96 13.21 -9.90
CA ARG A 32 14.83 13.87 -10.57
C ARG A 32 13.72 14.24 -9.59
N LEU A 33 13.55 13.43 -8.55
CA LEU A 33 12.57 13.64 -7.49
C LEU A 33 13.05 14.68 -6.48
N ARG A 34 14.35 14.82 -6.23
CA ARG A 34 14.95 15.70 -5.21
C ARG A 34 14.22 15.59 -3.85
N LEU A 35 13.88 14.37 -3.46
CA LEU A 35 13.24 14.05 -2.18
C LEU A 35 14.28 13.47 -1.23
N PRO A 36 14.11 13.62 0.09
CA PRO A 36 14.99 12.97 1.06
C PRO A 36 14.94 11.44 0.89
N VAL A 37 16.12 10.80 0.98
CA VAL A 37 16.32 9.36 0.71
C VAL A 37 15.44 8.50 1.60
N GLY A 38 15.41 8.78 2.90
CA GLY A 38 14.67 7.98 3.89
C GLY A 38 13.16 7.89 3.60
N PRO A 39 12.43 9.01 3.55
CA PRO A 39 11.01 9.02 3.20
C PRO A 39 10.73 8.37 1.84
N LEU A 40 11.60 8.56 0.84
CA LEU A 40 11.43 7.96 -0.48
C LEU A 40 11.60 6.43 -0.44
N ALA A 41 12.60 5.92 0.29
CA ALA A 41 12.80 4.48 0.49
C ALA A 41 11.64 3.84 1.26
N LEU A 42 11.16 4.49 2.32
CA LEU A 42 10.00 4.04 3.11
C LEU A 42 8.71 4.03 2.28
N THR A 43 8.52 5.04 1.42
CA THR A 43 7.40 5.06 0.46
C THR A 43 7.47 3.84 -0.47
N GLY A 44 8.65 3.52 -0.98
CA GLY A 44 8.86 2.32 -1.79
C GLY A 44 8.57 1.02 -1.03
N LEU A 45 9.02 0.91 0.23
CA LEU A 45 8.73 -0.24 1.09
C LEU A 45 7.22 -0.49 1.25
N GLY A 46 6.44 0.57 1.42
CA GLY A 46 4.98 0.46 1.49
C GLY A 46 4.30 0.21 0.14
N LEU A 47 4.91 0.59 -0.99
CA LEU A 47 4.31 0.35 -2.32
C LEU A 47 4.40 -1.10 -2.79
N GLY A 48 5.30 -1.92 -2.25
CA GLY A 48 5.47 -3.31 -2.66
C GLY A 48 4.15 -4.12 -2.65
N PRO A 49 3.47 -4.23 -1.50
CA PRO A 49 2.18 -4.93 -1.43
C PRO A 49 1.10 -4.31 -2.34
N PHE A 50 1.07 -2.99 -2.52
CA PHE A 50 0.14 -2.36 -3.46
C PHE A 50 0.42 -2.77 -4.91
N LEU A 51 1.66 -2.72 -5.38
CA LEU A 51 1.99 -3.11 -6.75
C LEU A 51 1.72 -4.59 -7.00
N LEU A 52 1.91 -5.44 -5.99
CA LEU A 52 1.50 -6.84 -6.02
C LEU A 52 -0.01 -6.97 -6.27
N SER A 53 -0.85 -6.24 -5.54
CA SER A 53 -2.30 -6.29 -5.76
C SER A 53 -2.69 -5.75 -7.14
N VAL A 54 -2.01 -4.74 -7.67
CA VAL A 54 -2.21 -4.30 -9.06
C VAL A 54 -1.89 -5.39 -10.08
N VAL A 55 -0.77 -6.11 -9.91
CA VAL A 55 -0.42 -7.22 -10.81
C VAL A 55 -1.47 -8.33 -10.76
N LEU A 56 -1.92 -8.70 -9.56
CA LEU A 56 -2.96 -9.71 -9.39
C LEU A 56 -4.31 -9.26 -9.97
N TYR A 57 -4.65 -7.98 -9.80
CA TYR A 57 -5.86 -7.39 -10.36
C TYR A 57 -5.91 -7.61 -11.87
N TYR A 58 -4.87 -7.18 -12.59
CA TYR A 58 -4.82 -7.32 -14.03
C TYR A 58 -4.72 -8.77 -14.49
N ALA A 59 -3.99 -9.63 -13.77
CA ALA A 59 -3.91 -11.04 -14.10
C ALA A 59 -5.29 -11.72 -14.03
N LEU A 60 -6.04 -11.50 -12.95
CA LEU A 60 -7.36 -12.11 -12.75
C LEU A 60 -8.46 -11.46 -13.60
N LEU A 61 -8.31 -10.17 -13.95
CA LEU A 61 -9.24 -9.46 -14.81
C LEU A 61 -9.10 -9.90 -16.28
N LEU A 62 -7.85 -9.97 -16.78
CA LEU A 62 -7.57 -10.19 -18.20
C LEU A 62 -7.50 -11.68 -18.57
N PHE A 63 -7.20 -12.55 -17.62
CA PHE A 63 -7.05 -13.99 -17.85
C PHE A 63 -7.94 -14.80 -16.90
N PRO A 64 -9.27 -14.79 -17.09
CA PRO A 64 -10.19 -15.54 -16.22
C PRO A 64 -9.89 -17.04 -16.30
N GLY A 65 -9.83 -17.71 -15.14
CA GLY A 65 -9.46 -19.12 -15.03
C GLY A 65 -7.95 -19.38 -15.04
N ILE A 66 -7.12 -18.34 -14.88
CA ILE A 66 -5.67 -18.47 -14.84
C ILE A 66 -5.21 -19.49 -13.76
N PRO A 67 -4.35 -20.46 -14.11
CA PRO A 67 -3.87 -21.44 -13.14
C PRO A 67 -3.12 -20.82 -11.97
N ARG A 68 -3.31 -21.35 -10.76
CA ARG A 68 -2.64 -20.88 -9.53
C ARG A 68 -1.11 -20.76 -9.65
N PRO A 69 -0.38 -21.70 -10.28
CA PRO A 69 1.07 -21.54 -10.49
C PRO A 69 1.42 -20.29 -11.32
N ALA A 70 0.63 -19.96 -12.34
CA ALA A 70 0.86 -18.76 -13.15
C ALA A 70 0.59 -17.48 -12.33
N LEU A 71 -0.46 -17.45 -11.50
CA LEU A 71 -0.73 -16.35 -10.57
C LEU A 71 0.40 -16.11 -9.55
N LEU A 72 1.13 -17.15 -9.15
CA LEU A 72 2.31 -17.03 -8.29
C LEU A 72 3.52 -16.46 -9.06
N VAL A 73 3.74 -16.91 -10.29
CA VAL A 73 4.90 -16.54 -11.10
C VAL A 73 4.80 -15.10 -11.62
N LEU A 74 3.61 -14.63 -12.01
CA LEU A 74 3.43 -13.31 -12.61
C LEU A 74 3.94 -12.15 -11.73
N PRO A 75 3.58 -12.05 -10.43
CA PRO A 75 4.18 -11.04 -9.55
C PRO A 75 5.70 -11.18 -9.44
N VAL A 76 6.24 -12.40 -9.33
CA VAL A 76 7.69 -12.60 -9.24
C VAL A 76 8.39 -12.10 -10.50
N LEU A 77 7.84 -12.36 -11.69
CA LEU A 77 8.39 -11.85 -12.96
C LEU A 77 8.28 -10.32 -13.04
N ALA A 78 7.13 -9.75 -12.66
CA ALA A 78 6.93 -8.30 -12.64
C ALA A 78 7.94 -7.61 -11.71
N PHE A 79 8.11 -8.12 -10.49
CA PHE A 79 9.09 -7.60 -9.55
C PHE A 79 10.53 -7.88 -9.97
N GLY A 80 10.82 -9.00 -10.64
CA GLY A 80 12.13 -9.27 -11.25
C GLY A 80 12.48 -8.25 -12.33
N LEU A 81 11.51 -7.87 -13.17
CA LEU A 81 11.66 -6.80 -14.15
C LEU A 81 11.88 -5.45 -13.46
N LEU A 82 11.10 -5.12 -12.44
CA LEU A 82 11.29 -3.89 -11.66
C LEU A 82 12.65 -3.83 -10.97
N ALA A 83 13.13 -4.96 -10.44
CA ALA A 83 14.45 -5.09 -9.83
C ALA A 83 15.57 -4.84 -10.85
N TRP A 84 15.43 -5.38 -12.06
CA TRP A 84 16.36 -5.09 -13.16
C TRP A 84 16.33 -3.62 -13.57
N ILE A 85 15.13 -3.04 -13.73
CA ILE A 85 14.94 -1.61 -14.03
C ILE A 85 15.48 -0.73 -12.91
N ALA A 86 15.49 -1.15 -11.65
CA ALA A 86 16.01 -0.34 -10.54
C ALA A 86 17.49 0.02 -10.71
N GLY A 87 18.31 -0.85 -11.34
CA GLY A 87 19.69 -0.54 -11.75
C GLY A 87 20.52 0.21 -10.68
N PRO A 88 20.99 1.46 -10.94
CA PRO A 88 21.76 2.24 -9.96
C PRO A 88 21.05 2.50 -8.62
N GLY A 89 19.71 2.41 -8.58
CA GLY A 89 18.91 2.57 -7.38
C GLY A 89 19.24 1.57 -6.27
N TRP A 90 19.77 0.39 -6.62
CA TRP A 90 20.30 -0.57 -5.65
C TRP A 90 21.51 -0.03 -4.87
N GLY A 91 22.37 0.75 -5.53
CA GLY A 91 23.48 1.46 -4.89
C GLY A 91 22.97 2.50 -3.89
N GLY A 92 21.95 3.26 -4.28
CA GLY A 92 21.26 4.21 -3.39
C GLY A 92 20.64 3.53 -2.17
N LEU A 93 19.99 2.37 -2.36
CA LEU A 93 19.40 1.59 -1.27
C LEU A 93 20.47 1.08 -0.30
N ARG A 94 21.59 0.55 -0.82
CA ARG A 94 22.74 0.14 0.01
C ARG A 94 23.35 1.31 0.78
N GLY A 95 23.43 2.48 0.14
CA GLY A 95 23.88 3.72 0.77
C GLY A 95 22.99 4.09 1.95
N TRP A 96 21.67 4.11 1.75
CA TRP A 96 20.68 4.38 2.79
C TRP A 96 20.77 3.38 3.96
N ILE A 97 20.89 2.08 3.69
CA ILE A 97 21.08 1.07 4.74
C ILE A 97 22.37 1.34 5.53
N THR A 98 23.46 1.71 4.84
CA THR A 98 24.74 2.04 5.49
C THR A 98 24.62 3.29 6.37
N GLU A 99 23.91 4.31 5.91
CA GLU A 99 23.60 5.51 6.69
C GLU A 99 22.75 5.19 7.91
N LEU A 100 21.75 4.32 7.79
CA LEU A 100 20.94 3.85 8.91
C LEU A 100 21.82 3.17 9.97
N MET A 101 22.74 2.30 9.57
CA MET A 101 23.67 1.64 10.48
C MET A 101 24.60 2.62 11.19
N ARG A 102 25.04 3.70 10.51
CA ARG A 102 25.81 4.78 11.15
C ARG A 102 24.94 5.58 12.12
N ALA A 103 23.68 5.80 11.77
CA ALA A 103 22.74 6.55 12.56
C ALA A 103 22.42 5.84 13.89
N LEU A 104 22.59 4.51 14.00
CA LEU A 104 22.52 3.78 15.28
C LEU A 104 23.50 4.29 16.35
N ARG A 105 24.48 5.13 16.00
CA ARG A 105 25.35 5.80 16.99
C ARG A 105 24.67 7.01 17.66
N ASP A 106 23.54 7.48 17.14
CA ASP A 106 22.78 8.60 17.69
C ASP A 106 21.82 8.11 18.81
N PRO A 107 21.93 8.65 20.04
CA PRO A 107 21.04 8.29 21.15
C PRO A 107 19.54 8.46 20.82
N SER A 108 19.18 9.46 20.01
CA SER A 108 17.77 9.70 19.63
C SER A 108 17.17 8.54 18.85
N ILE A 109 17.99 7.78 18.11
CA ILE A 109 17.55 6.60 17.37
C ILE A 109 17.25 5.45 18.33
N TRP A 110 18.02 5.26 19.40
CA TRP A 110 17.73 4.21 20.37
C TRP A 110 16.41 4.42 21.08
N LEU A 111 16.12 5.67 21.49
CA LEU A 111 14.82 5.98 22.09
C LEU A 111 13.66 5.69 21.13
N PHE A 112 13.81 6.07 19.86
CA PHE A 112 12.84 5.75 18.82
C PHE A 112 12.67 4.25 18.58
N LEU A 113 13.79 3.50 18.47
CA LEU A 113 13.78 2.07 18.22
C LEU A 113 13.19 1.29 19.40
N LEU A 114 13.53 1.63 20.64
CA LEU A 114 12.97 1.01 21.83
C LEU A 114 11.46 1.26 21.94
N GLY A 115 11.01 2.50 21.71
CA GLY A 115 9.59 2.83 21.69
C GLY A 115 8.83 2.09 20.58
N SER A 116 9.38 2.08 19.37
CA SER A 116 8.78 1.37 18.23
C SER A 116 8.75 -0.14 18.43
N ALA A 117 9.81 -0.73 19.00
CA ALA A 117 9.87 -2.15 19.33
C ALA A 117 8.86 -2.51 20.42
N GLY A 118 8.74 -1.69 21.47
CA GLY A 118 7.74 -1.89 22.52
C GLY A 118 6.32 -1.88 21.97
N LEU A 119 5.99 -0.89 21.14
CA LEU A 119 4.69 -0.83 20.46
C LEU A 119 4.46 -2.07 19.59
N LEU A 120 5.43 -2.44 18.75
CA LEU A 120 5.33 -3.62 17.89
C LEU A 120 5.12 -4.90 18.71
N VAL A 121 5.87 -5.11 19.79
CA VAL A 121 5.70 -6.28 20.66
C VAL A 121 4.29 -6.32 21.25
N VAL A 122 3.81 -5.20 21.81
CA VAL A 122 2.45 -5.12 22.38
C VAL A 122 1.41 -5.41 21.31
N THR A 123 1.55 -4.84 20.10
CA THR A 123 0.64 -5.10 18.99
C THR A 123 0.70 -6.55 18.52
N VAL A 124 1.88 -7.18 18.42
CA VAL A 124 2.02 -8.60 18.04
C VAL A 124 1.27 -9.45 19.06
N LEU A 125 1.54 -9.23 20.35
CA LEU A 125 0.93 -10.01 21.42
C LEU A 125 -0.59 -9.84 21.42
N PHE A 126 -1.09 -8.62 21.21
CA PHE A 126 -2.52 -8.36 21.13
C PHE A 126 -3.16 -9.03 19.90
N LEU A 127 -2.62 -8.80 18.71
CA LEU A 127 -3.17 -9.34 17.46
C LEU A 127 -3.06 -10.87 17.40
N ALA A 128 -1.96 -11.46 17.88
CA ALA A 128 -1.82 -12.91 17.96
C ALA A 128 -2.96 -13.59 18.75
N ASN A 129 -3.55 -12.89 19.73
CA ASN A 129 -4.64 -13.39 20.55
C ASN A 129 -6.02 -12.88 20.10
N LYS A 130 -6.10 -11.81 19.29
CA LYS A 130 -7.37 -11.29 18.77
C LYS A 130 -7.87 -12.15 17.61
N PRO A 131 -9.08 -12.72 17.66
CA PRO A 131 -9.66 -13.43 16.52
C PRO A 131 -10.00 -12.45 15.39
N LEU A 132 -9.97 -12.93 14.14
CA LEU A 132 -10.39 -12.16 12.96
C LEU A 132 -11.91 -12.20 12.84
N VAL A 133 -12.58 -11.31 13.57
CA VAL A 133 -14.06 -11.26 13.64
C VAL A 133 -14.62 -9.90 13.24
N ASP A 134 -13.77 -8.98 12.78
CA ASP A 134 -14.21 -7.66 12.33
C ASP A 134 -14.89 -7.81 10.95
N HIS A 135 -16.03 -7.12 10.73
CA HIS A 135 -16.85 -7.25 9.52
C HIS A 135 -16.03 -7.08 8.23
N ASP A 136 -15.28 -5.99 8.13
CA ASP A 136 -14.54 -5.63 6.92
C ASP A 136 -13.43 -6.64 6.59
N VAL A 137 -12.70 -7.13 7.59
CA VAL A 137 -11.63 -8.12 7.34
C VAL A 137 -12.21 -9.46 6.85
N LEU A 138 -13.38 -9.85 7.36
CA LEU A 138 -14.09 -11.03 6.87
C LEU A 138 -14.56 -10.81 5.43
N GLU A 139 -15.11 -9.64 5.11
CA GLU A 139 -15.51 -9.26 3.76
C GLU A 139 -14.33 -9.40 2.77
N TYR A 140 -13.19 -8.80 3.10
CA TYR A 140 -11.99 -8.88 2.28
C TYR A 140 -11.46 -10.31 2.12
N GLY A 141 -11.47 -11.07 3.22
CA GLY A 141 -11.01 -12.45 3.24
C GLY A 141 -11.88 -13.36 2.38
N VAL A 142 -13.21 -13.25 2.49
CA VAL A 142 -14.16 -14.01 1.66
C VAL A 142 -14.00 -13.62 0.19
N GLN A 143 -13.95 -12.32 -0.11
CA GLN A 143 -13.80 -11.83 -1.48
C GLN A 143 -12.48 -12.28 -2.13
N GLY A 144 -11.37 -12.29 -1.36
CA GLY A 144 -10.10 -12.83 -1.83
C GLY A 144 -10.12 -14.34 -2.07
N ARG A 145 -10.83 -15.10 -1.25
CA ARG A 145 -11.02 -16.55 -1.45
C ARG A 145 -11.85 -16.85 -2.70
N ILE A 146 -12.88 -16.04 -2.97
CA ILE A 146 -13.68 -16.13 -4.20
C ILE A 146 -12.78 -15.91 -5.42
N PHE A 147 -11.95 -14.85 -5.43
CA PHE A 147 -10.99 -14.60 -6.51
C PHE A 147 -10.02 -15.77 -6.72
N LEU A 148 -9.52 -16.39 -5.64
CA LEU A 148 -8.63 -17.54 -5.71
C LEU A 148 -9.31 -18.82 -6.22
N ARG A 149 -10.58 -19.04 -5.82
CA ARG A 149 -11.38 -20.20 -6.23
C ARG A 149 -11.74 -20.10 -7.71
N ASP A 150 -12.22 -18.94 -8.13
CA ASP A 150 -12.73 -18.73 -9.48
C ASP A 150 -11.61 -18.42 -10.48
N GLY A 151 -10.44 -17.99 -9.99
CA GLY A 151 -9.32 -17.56 -10.82
C GLY A 151 -9.67 -16.36 -11.70
N ALA A 152 -10.59 -15.50 -11.26
CA ALA A 152 -11.10 -14.39 -12.06
C ALA A 152 -11.63 -13.24 -11.19
N ILE A 153 -11.57 -12.02 -11.71
CA ILE A 153 -12.37 -10.88 -11.25
C ILE A 153 -13.51 -10.67 -12.24
N ARG A 154 -14.74 -10.74 -11.74
CA ARG A 154 -15.95 -10.50 -12.54
C ARG A 154 -16.71 -9.32 -11.96
N TYR A 155 -17.08 -8.39 -12.83
CA TYR A 155 -18.01 -7.32 -12.52
C TYR A 155 -19.43 -7.80 -12.83
N SER A 156 -20.34 -7.58 -11.89
CA SER A 156 -21.75 -7.94 -12.01
C SER A 156 -22.57 -6.96 -11.19
N GLN A 157 -23.76 -6.60 -11.66
CA GLN A 157 -24.69 -5.72 -10.95
C GLN A 157 -25.12 -6.29 -9.60
N PHE A 158 -25.32 -7.60 -9.54
CA PHE A 158 -25.65 -8.32 -8.30
C PHE A 158 -24.59 -9.40 -8.11
N ARG A 159 -23.82 -9.29 -7.02
CA ARG A 159 -22.75 -10.23 -6.75
C ARG A 159 -23.09 -11.07 -5.53
N PHE A 160 -23.72 -12.21 -5.77
CA PHE A 160 -23.99 -13.22 -4.77
C PHE A 160 -23.15 -14.46 -5.04
N ASP A 161 -22.40 -14.91 -4.03
CA ASP A 161 -21.65 -16.16 -4.09
C ASP A 161 -22.42 -17.28 -3.41
N GLU A 162 -23.04 -18.15 -4.22
CA GLU A 162 -23.89 -19.25 -3.71
C GLU A 162 -23.14 -20.18 -2.76
N ALA A 163 -21.85 -20.42 -2.98
CA ALA A 163 -21.06 -21.35 -2.18
C ALA A 163 -20.77 -20.85 -0.76
N SER A 164 -20.66 -19.53 -0.56
CA SER A 164 -20.44 -18.93 0.75
C SER A 164 -21.67 -18.21 1.31
N GLY A 165 -22.71 -18.01 0.51
CA GLY A 165 -23.85 -17.15 0.84
C GLY A 165 -23.48 -15.67 0.93
N PHE A 166 -22.29 -15.28 0.47
CA PHE A 166 -21.77 -13.93 0.60
C PHE A 166 -22.33 -13.02 -0.49
N HIS A 167 -22.89 -11.89 -0.08
CA HIS A 167 -23.31 -10.83 -0.98
C HIS A 167 -22.31 -9.67 -0.93
N TYR A 168 -21.62 -9.43 -2.04
CA TYR A 168 -20.64 -8.34 -2.12
C TYR A 168 -21.32 -7.04 -2.51
N VAL A 169 -21.26 -6.04 -1.63
CA VAL A 169 -21.90 -4.73 -1.82
C VAL A 169 -20.99 -3.70 -2.50
N GLY A 170 -19.75 -4.05 -2.82
CA GLY A 170 -18.87 -3.18 -3.60
C GLY A 170 -18.13 -2.11 -2.80
N LEU A 171 -18.39 -1.93 -1.50
CA LEU A 171 -17.99 -0.74 -0.73
C LEU A 171 -16.49 -0.42 -0.65
N HIS A 172 -15.61 -1.31 -1.10
CA HIS A 172 -14.16 -1.20 -0.93
C HIS A 172 -13.38 -1.51 -2.20
N GLY A 173 -12.17 -0.95 -2.31
CA GLY A 173 -11.27 -1.27 -3.41
C GLY A 173 -10.74 -2.70 -3.34
N PHE A 174 -10.27 -3.23 -4.48
CA PHE A 174 -9.80 -4.63 -4.54
C PHE A 174 -8.40 -4.86 -4.00
N ALA A 175 -7.67 -3.81 -3.60
CA ALA A 175 -6.31 -3.93 -3.10
C ALA A 175 -6.16 -4.99 -2.00
N PHE A 176 -7.03 -4.96 -0.99
CA PHE A 176 -6.93 -5.83 0.18
C PHE A 176 -7.45 -7.25 -0.08
N PRO A 177 -8.62 -7.46 -0.74
CA PRO A 177 -9.03 -8.79 -1.21
C PRO A 177 -7.98 -9.51 -2.07
N LEU A 178 -7.26 -8.77 -2.92
CA LEU A 178 -6.21 -9.33 -3.76
C LEU A 178 -4.97 -9.75 -2.96
N LEU A 179 -4.71 -9.09 -1.84
CA LEU A 179 -3.66 -9.54 -0.94
C LEU A 179 -4.06 -10.79 -0.13
N PHE A 180 -5.34 -10.95 0.22
CA PHE A 180 -5.85 -12.25 0.69
C PHE A 180 -5.76 -13.35 -0.38
N THR A 181 -5.97 -12.99 -1.65
CA THR A 181 -5.77 -13.92 -2.77
C THR A 181 -4.31 -14.37 -2.83
N TRP A 182 -3.36 -13.45 -2.67
CA TRP A 182 -1.93 -13.74 -2.59
C TRP A 182 -1.56 -14.66 -1.42
N GLU A 183 -2.06 -14.35 -0.22
CA GLU A 183 -1.87 -15.21 0.95
C GLU A 183 -2.42 -16.61 0.70
N GLY A 184 -3.60 -16.74 0.11
CA GLY A 184 -4.20 -18.03 -0.22
C GLY A 184 -3.37 -18.86 -1.21
N LEU A 185 -2.69 -18.22 -2.17
CA LEU A 185 -1.76 -18.90 -3.07
C LEU A 185 -0.57 -19.50 -2.30
N TRP A 186 0.01 -18.76 -1.36
CA TRP A 186 1.11 -19.25 -0.52
C TRP A 186 0.66 -20.30 0.49
N ALA A 187 -0.52 -20.14 1.07
CA ALA A 187 -1.14 -21.14 1.94
C ALA A 187 -1.31 -22.49 1.22
N TRP A 188 -1.68 -22.46 -0.07
CA TRP A 188 -1.75 -23.66 -0.92
C TRP A 188 -0.38 -24.31 -1.12
N VAL A 189 0.67 -23.53 -1.40
CA VAL A 189 2.05 -24.05 -1.58
C VAL A 189 2.61 -24.63 -0.28
N LEU A 190 2.44 -23.90 0.82
CA LEU A 190 3.06 -24.20 2.11
C LEU A 190 2.20 -25.13 3.00
N ARG A 191 0.99 -25.48 2.54
CA ARG A 191 0.00 -26.26 3.30
C ARG A 191 -0.25 -25.68 4.69
N ALA A 192 -0.39 -24.35 4.76
CA ALA A 192 -0.53 -23.58 5.98
C ALA A 192 -1.91 -22.91 6.06
N PRO A 193 -2.41 -22.55 7.27
CA PRO A 193 -3.63 -21.76 7.39
C PRO A 193 -3.48 -20.38 6.73
N SER A 194 -4.60 -19.85 6.22
CA SER A 194 -4.68 -18.55 5.51
C SER A 194 -5.32 -17.50 6.42
N ASP A 195 -4.46 -16.74 7.11
CA ASP A 195 -4.83 -15.58 7.94
C ASP A 195 -3.62 -14.85 8.57
N LEU A 196 -2.45 -15.49 8.58
CA LEU A 196 -1.25 -15.02 9.27
C LEU A 196 -0.71 -13.71 8.70
N TRP A 197 -0.72 -13.52 7.39
CA TRP A 197 -0.21 -12.29 6.78
C TRP A 197 -1.20 -11.14 6.92
N ALA A 198 -2.51 -11.41 6.81
CA ALA A 198 -3.54 -10.40 7.07
C ALA A 198 -3.42 -9.79 8.47
N ARG A 199 -2.93 -10.57 9.45
CA ARG A 199 -2.65 -10.04 10.80
C ARG A 199 -1.45 -9.11 10.85
N SER A 200 -0.45 -9.33 9.99
CA SER A 200 0.78 -8.52 9.97
C SER A 200 0.68 -7.22 9.19
N ILE A 201 -0.25 -7.09 8.25
CA ILE A 201 -0.31 -5.90 7.41
C ILE A 201 -0.63 -4.64 8.24
N THR A 202 -1.55 -4.75 9.20
CA THR A 202 -1.85 -3.66 10.15
C THR A 202 -0.59 -3.20 10.87
N MET A 203 0.21 -4.15 11.35
CA MET A 203 1.45 -3.87 12.06
C MET A 203 2.50 -3.24 11.17
N TRP A 204 2.67 -3.80 9.97
CA TRP A 204 3.64 -3.34 8.99
C TRP A 204 3.39 -1.89 8.60
N TYR A 205 2.14 -1.53 8.26
CA TYR A 205 1.81 -0.16 7.91
C TYR A 205 1.75 0.78 9.11
N GLY A 206 1.33 0.30 10.29
CA GLY A 206 1.45 1.07 11.53
C GLY A 206 2.91 1.49 11.80
N TRP A 207 3.84 0.54 11.71
CA TRP A 207 5.27 0.81 11.84
C TRP A 207 5.78 1.73 10.73
N LEU A 208 5.43 1.49 9.47
CA LEU A 208 5.85 2.36 8.37
C LEU A 208 5.36 3.80 8.54
N ILE A 209 4.15 4.03 9.05
CA ILE A 209 3.64 5.38 9.35
C ILE A 209 4.56 6.07 10.37
N ILE A 210 4.86 5.40 11.49
CA ILE A 210 5.72 5.96 12.55
C ILE A 210 7.11 6.27 11.99
N VAL A 211 7.74 5.32 11.30
CA VAL A 211 9.09 5.52 10.75
C VAL A 211 9.10 6.58 9.66
N PHE A 212 8.04 6.68 8.86
CA PHE A 212 7.91 7.72 7.84
C PHE A 212 7.82 9.11 8.47
N VAL A 213 6.93 9.31 9.44
CA VAL A 213 6.80 10.59 10.17
C VAL A 213 8.10 10.96 10.86
N TRP A 214 8.73 10.00 11.55
CA TRP A 214 10.05 10.18 12.12
C TRP A 214 11.09 10.62 11.08
N SER A 215 11.13 9.95 9.92
CA SER A 215 12.09 10.22 8.86
C SER A 215 11.91 11.61 8.23
N VAL A 216 10.67 12.07 8.12
CA VAL A 216 10.33 13.43 7.65
C VAL A 216 10.74 14.48 8.67
N PHE A 217 10.38 14.34 9.95
CA PHE A 217 10.73 15.32 10.98
C PHE A 217 12.21 15.35 11.31
N ARG A 218 12.91 14.23 11.15
CA ARG A 218 14.37 14.19 11.34
C ARG A 218 15.14 15.05 10.34
N GLN A 219 14.53 15.43 9.21
CA GLN A 219 15.10 16.41 8.29
C GLN A 219 15.14 17.83 8.87
N VAL A 220 14.37 18.08 9.94
CA VAL A 220 14.28 19.37 10.62
C VAL A 220 15.05 19.33 11.92
N ASP A 221 14.67 18.44 12.84
CA ASP A 221 15.33 18.25 14.13
C ASP A 221 15.12 16.82 14.65
N ARG A 222 16.15 16.27 15.31
CA ARG A 222 16.13 14.88 15.79
C ARG A 222 15.17 14.67 16.97
N TRP A 223 14.99 15.65 17.84
CA TRP A 223 14.10 15.54 18.99
C TRP A 223 12.66 15.83 18.60
N MET A 224 12.43 16.73 17.65
CA MET A 224 11.13 16.91 17.00
C MET A 224 10.66 15.60 16.35
N ALA A 225 11.57 14.83 15.73
CA ALA A 225 11.24 13.51 15.17
C ALA A 225 10.76 12.52 16.24
N VAL A 226 11.46 12.46 17.38
CA VAL A 226 11.08 11.62 18.51
C VAL A 226 9.73 12.06 19.10
N ALA A 227 9.59 13.34 19.43
CA ALA A 227 8.38 13.90 20.01
C ALA A 227 7.16 13.71 19.09
N GLY A 228 7.30 13.99 17.80
CA GLY A 228 6.24 13.79 16.81
C GLY A 228 5.83 12.33 16.65
N SER A 229 6.80 11.41 16.70
CA SER A 229 6.51 9.96 16.64
C SER A 229 5.79 9.46 17.89
N ILE A 230 6.21 9.91 19.07
CA ILE A 230 5.57 9.57 20.35
C ILE A 230 4.15 10.15 20.39
N ALA A 231 3.96 11.42 20.01
CA ALA A 231 2.65 12.06 19.99
C ALA A 231 1.67 11.32 19.06
N LEU A 232 2.14 10.89 17.88
CA LEU A 232 1.35 10.08 16.97
C LEU A 232 1.01 8.71 17.59
N ALA A 233 2.02 7.98 18.07
CA ALA A 233 1.84 6.63 18.62
C ALA A 233 0.98 6.59 19.89
N ALA A 234 1.00 7.65 20.70
CA ALA A 234 0.21 7.79 21.92
C ALA A 234 -1.23 8.26 21.65
N SER A 235 -1.56 8.69 20.42
CA SER A 235 -2.91 9.11 20.10
C SER A 235 -3.87 7.91 20.10
N VAL A 236 -5.06 8.12 20.66
CA VAL A 236 -6.11 7.08 20.74
C VAL A 236 -6.44 6.54 19.34
N GLY A 237 -6.53 7.41 18.33
CA GLY A 237 -6.79 7.00 16.96
C GLY A 237 -5.71 6.07 16.39
N PHE A 238 -4.43 6.32 16.68
CA PHE A 238 -3.36 5.46 16.23
C PHE A 238 -3.33 4.11 16.98
N LEU A 239 -3.65 4.11 18.29
CA LEU A 239 -3.78 2.86 19.04
C LEU A 239 -4.89 1.96 18.47
N PHE A 240 -6.05 2.53 18.12
CA PHE A 240 -7.10 1.80 17.42
C PHE A 240 -6.64 1.32 16.04
N LEU A 241 -5.94 2.18 15.29
CA LEU A 241 -5.41 1.86 13.97
C LEU A 241 -4.55 0.59 13.96
N VAL A 242 -3.71 0.39 14.98
CA VAL A 242 -2.81 -0.76 15.05
C VAL A 242 -3.40 -2.00 15.74
N THR A 243 -4.57 -1.88 16.38
CA THR A 243 -5.23 -2.98 17.13
C THR A 243 -6.46 -3.55 16.43
N ILE A 244 -6.95 -2.89 15.37
CA ILE A 244 -8.08 -3.35 14.57
C ILE A 244 -7.55 -3.94 13.25
N TYR A 245 -8.09 -5.09 12.84
CA TYR A 245 -7.77 -5.68 11.55
C TYR A 245 -8.49 -4.92 10.46
N HIS A 246 -7.84 -3.89 9.95
CA HIS A 246 -8.44 -2.99 8.97
C HIS A 246 -7.42 -2.50 7.96
N LEU A 247 -7.90 -2.15 6.77
CA LEU A 247 -7.10 -1.52 5.72
C LEU A 247 -6.74 -0.05 6.03
N ASP A 248 -7.13 0.47 7.19
CA ASP A 248 -6.95 1.89 7.53
C ASP A 248 -5.48 2.27 7.70
N SER A 249 -4.66 1.38 8.26
CA SER A 249 -3.22 1.63 8.38
C SER A 249 -2.59 1.75 6.99
N PHE A 250 -3.05 0.91 6.06
CA PHE A 250 -2.64 0.95 4.66
C PHE A 250 -3.07 2.26 3.97
N ARG A 251 -4.31 2.71 4.20
CA ARG A 251 -4.85 3.99 3.71
C ARG A 251 -4.09 5.19 4.26
N ILE A 252 -3.91 5.25 5.58
CA ILE A 252 -3.29 6.39 6.27
C ILE A 252 -1.82 6.52 5.85
N PHE A 253 -1.12 5.40 5.67
CA PHE A 253 0.23 5.43 5.13
C PHE A 253 0.29 6.10 3.75
N PHE A 254 -0.54 5.65 2.80
CA PHE A 254 -0.52 6.24 1.47
C PHE A 254 -1.10 7.65 1.40
N PHE A 255 -2.08 7.96 2.24
CA PHE A 255 -2.52 9.33 2.45
C PHE A 255 -1.34 10.21 2.88
N THR A 256 -0.62 9.81 3.92
CA THR A 256 0.51 10.57 4.47
C THR A 256 1.63 10.76 3.45
N THR A 257 2.01 9.69 2.73
CA THR A 257 3.05 9.78 1.69
C THR A 257 2.58 10.60 0.48
N SER A 258 1.31 10.51 0.08
CA SER A 258 0.74 11.34 -1.00
C SER A 258 0.72 12.82 -0.63
N MET A 259 0.37 13.17 0.62
CA MET A 259 0.45 14.56 1.12
C MET A 259 1.88 15.07 1.11
N ALA A 260 2.85 14.27 1.57
CA ALA A 260 4.26 14.65 1.54
C ALA A 260 4.76 14.87 0.09
N ALA A 261 4.40 13.99 -0.83
CA ALA A 261 4.72 14.13 -2.25
C ALA A 261 4.05 15.35 -2.89
N PHE A 262 2.80 15.64 -2.51
CA PHE A 262 2.04 16.81 -2.96
C PHE A 262 2.70 18.12 -2.49
N VAL A 263 3.04 18.23 -1.21
CA VAL A 263 3.77 19.40 -0.67
C VAL A 263 5.11 19.56 -1.37
N ALA A 264 5.85 18.46 -1.57
CA ALA A 264 7.12 18.51 -2.30
C ALA A 264 6.93 18.98 -3.75
N LEU A 265 5.90 18.48 -4.45
CA LEU A 265 5.58 18.91 -5.81
C LEU A 265 5.35 20.42 -5.89
N PHE A 266 4.60 21.02 -4.97
CA PHE A 266 4.36 22.46 -4.96
C PHE A 266 5.61 23.30 -4.64
N ARG A 267 6.52 22.77 -3.80
CA ARG A 267 7.79 23.46 -3.48
C ARG A 267 8.77 23.49 -4.66
N ALA A 268 8.83 22.43 -5.45
CA ALA A 268 9.67 22.37 -6.64
C ALA A 268 8.99 21.49 -7.70
N PRO A 269 8.20 22.09 -8.60
CA PRO A 269 7.44 21.36 -9.61
C PRO A 269 8.36 20.59 -10.57
N SER A 270 8.07 19.31 -10.78
CA SER A 270 8.75 18.52 -11.80
C SER A 270 7.85 17.39 -12.30
N ARG A 271 8.01 17.00 -13.57
CA ARG A 271 7.27 15.86 -14.15
C ARG A 271 7.45 14.58 -13.33
N ALA A 272 8.64 14.34 -12.80
CA ALA A 272 8.91 13.16 -11.97
C ALA A 272 8.08 13.16 -10.67
N ARG A 273 7.94 14.31 -10.01
CA ARG A 273 7.11 14.45 -8.80
C ARG A 273 5.62 14.34 -9.10
N VAL A 274 5.18 14.85 -10.25
CA VAL A 274 3.79 14.68 -10.72
C VAL A 274 3.49 13.19 -10.93
N LEU A 275 4.40 12.44 -11.56
CA LEU A 275 4.25 10.99 -11.74
C LEU A 275 4.29 10.22 -10.42
N LEU A 276 5.18 10.58 -9.48
CA LEU A 276 5.19 9.98 -8.15
C LEU A 276 3.86 10.21 -7.43
N LEU A 277 3.35 11.45 -7.44
CA LEU A 277 2.04 11.76 -6.87
C LEU A 277 0.95 10.92 -7.52
N ALA A 278 0.99 10.70 -8.84
CA ALA A 278 0.04 9.84 -9.53
C ALA A 278 0.05 8.38 -9.05
N VAL A 279 1.24 7.81 -8.83
CA VAL A 279 1.38 6.45 -8.29
C VAL A 279 0.83 6.36 -6.86
N LEU A 280 1.09 7.37 -6.03
CA LEU A 280 0.59 7.42 -4.66
C LEU A 280 -0.92 7.65 -4.60
N CYS A 281 -1.45 8.53 -5.45
CA CYS A 281 -2.89 8.70 -5.65
C CYS A 281 -3.54 7.41 -6.13
N ALA A 282 -2.92 6.68 -7.07
CA ALA A 282 -3.41 5.37 -7.47
C ALA A 282 -3.50 4.41 -6.29
N ALA A 283 -2.46 4.35 -5.44
CA ALA A 283 -2.47 3.50 -4.25
C ALA A 283 -3.62 3.88 -3.30
N VAL A 284 -3.78 5.17 -3.01
CA VAL A 284 -4.85 5.67 -2.15
C VAL A 284 -6.24 5.35 -2.73
N GLY A 285 -6.44 5.58 -4.03
CA GLY A 285 -7.69 5.28 -4.73
C GLY A 285 -7.99 3.79 -4.80
N PHE A 286 -7.01 2.96 -5.13
CA PHE A 286 -7.20 1.51 -5.28
C PHE A 286 -7.58 0.80 -3.99
N ILE A 287 -7.20 1.39 -2.85
CA ILE A 287 -7.52 0.83 -1.54
C ILE A 287 -8.94 1.21 -1.11
N HIS A 288 -9.39 2.44 -1.38
CA HIS A 288 -10.66 2.93 -0.86
C HIS A 288 -11.24 4.11 -1.66
N SER A 289 -12.57 4.21 -1.75
CA SER A 289 -13.29 5.24 -2.53
C SER A 289 -13.07 6.67 -2.03
N ILE A 290 -13.08 6.88 -0.70
CA ILE A 290 -12.65 8.13 -0.08
C ILE A 290 -11.28 8.57 -0.62
N GLY A 291 -10.38 7.61 -0.85
CA GLY A 291 -9.10 7.86 -1.48
C GLY A 291 -9.24 8.34 -2.93
N ALA A 292 -10.13 7.76 -3.72
CA ALA A 292 -10.41 8.21 -5.08
C ALA A 292 -10.96 9.65 -5.10
N ILE A 293 -11.85 10.01 -4.17
CA ILE A 293 -12.36 11.39 -4.01
C ILE A 293 -11.21 12.35 -3.70
N LEU A 294 -10.34 11.99 -2.75
CA LEU A 294 -9.16 12.79 -2.45
C LEU A 294 -8.28 12.99 -3.69
N CYS A 295 -8.09 11.96 -4.50
CA CYS A 295 -7.29 12.06 -5.73
C CYS A 295 -7.86 13.11 -6.69
N VAL A 296 -9.18 13.14 -6.88
CA VAL A 296 -9.86 14.15 -7.71
C VAL A 296 -9.60 15.56 -7.16
N VAL A 297 -9.71 15.74 -5.84
CA VAL A 297 -9.43 17.04 -5.19
C VAL A 297 -7.97 17.45 -5.39
N LEU A 298 -7.01 16.57 -5.12
CA LEU A 298 -5.59 16.88 -5.28
C LEU A 298 -5.24 17.23 -6.73
N TRP A 299 -5.78 16.49 -7.70
CA TRP A 299 -5.55 16.78 -9.11
C TRP A 299 -6.22 18.07 -9.57
N GLY A 300 -7.40 18.40 -9.05
CA GLY A 300 -8.02 19.71 -9.23
C GLY A 300 -7.09 20.83 -8.75
N VAL A 301 -6.52 20.69 -7.55
CA VAL A 301 -5.55 21.66 -7.01
C VAL A 301 -4.27 21.72 -7.84
N VAL A 302 -3.71 20.59 -8.29
CA VAL A 302 -2.54 20.58 -9.19
C VAL A 302 -2.84 21.32 -10.50
N LEU A 303 -3.99 21.07 -11.12
CA LEU A 303 -4.39 21.72 -12.37
C LEU A 303 -4.59 23.24 -12.19
N LEU A 304 -5.18 23.66 -11.08
CA LEU A 304 -5.52 25.06 -10.84
C LEU A 304 -4.36 25.88 -10.27
N LEU A 305 -3.55 25.30 -9.37
CA LEU A 305 -2.64 26.05 -8.50
C LEU A 305 -1.16 25.68 -8.64
N LEU A 306 -0.77 24.62 -9.37
CA LEU A 306 0.65 24.28 -9.52
C LEU A 306 1.40 25.46 -10.19
N PRO A 307 2.52 25.95 -9.63
CA PRO A 307 3.18 27.18 -10.07
C PRO A 307 4.04 26.97 -11.32
N VAL A 308 3.41 26.51 -12.40
CA VAL A 308 3.97 26.36 -13.74
C VAL A 308 2.93 26.81 -14.79
N PRO A 309 3.35 27.17 -16.02
CA PRO A 309 2.41 27.53 -17.08
C PRO A 309 1.33 26.47 -17.31
N ILE A 310 0.10 26.89 -17.62
CA ILE A 310 -1.06 26.00 -17.76
C ILE A 310 -0.84 24.86 -18.76
N MET A 311 -0.17 25.13 -19.88
CA MET A 311 0.17 24.11 -20.87
C MET A 311 1.12 23.05 -20.31
N GLN A 312 2.04 23.45 -19.43
CA GLN A 312 2.94 22.52 -18.75
C GLN A 312 2.20 21.69 -17.71
N ARG A 313 1.24 22.28 -16.97
CA ARG A 313 0.35 21.54 -16.06
C ARG A 313 -0.40 20.46 -16.81
N LEU A 314 -1.07 20.80 -17.92
CA LEU A 314 -1.83 19.83 -18.73
C LEU A 314 -0.92 18.70 -19.27
N ARG A 315 0.24 19.04 -19.84
CA ARG A 315 1.21 18.05 -20.36
C ARG A 315 1.73 17.09 -19.29
N TRP A 316 1.80 17.51 -18.04
CA TRP A 316 2.23 16.66 -16.93
C TRP A 316 1.07 15.88 -16.31
N THR A 317 -0.07 16.53 -16.10
CA THR A 317 -1.23 15.95 -15.41
C THR A 317 -1.95 14.92 -16.27
N VAL A 318 -2.16 15.15 -17.57
CA VAL A 318 -2.86 14.19 -18.45
C VAL A 318 -2.23 12.78 -18.40
N PRO A 319 -0.92 12.60 -18.67
CA PRO A 319 -0.32 11.27 -18.58
C PRO A 319 -0.30 10.74 -17.14
N ALA A 320 -0.19 11.61 -16.13
CA ALA A 320 -0.23 11.20 -14.73
C ALA A 320 -1.60 10.67 -14.31
N VAL A 321 -2.69 11.29 -14.76
CA VAL A 321 -4.06 10.77 -14.58
C VAL A 321 -4.21 9.42 -15.27
N GLY A 322 -3.63 9.24 -16.47
CA GLY A 322 -3.58 7.94 -17.14
C GLY A 322 -2.89 6.86 -16.29
N VAL A 323 -1.73 7.17 -15.70
CA VAL A 323 -1.04 6.28 -14.75
C VAL A 323 -1.89 6.01 -13.50
N MET A 324 -2.54 7.05 -12.97
CA MET A 324 -3.39 6.92 -11.78
C MET A 324 -4.56 5.97 -12.04
N LEU A 325 -5.25 6.15 -13.17
CA LEU A 325 -6.35 5.30 -13.59
C LEU A 325 -5.87 3.87 -13.80
N LEU A 326 -4.78 3.67 -14.53
CA LEU A 326 -4.21 2.35 -14.77
C LEU A 326 -3.83 1.64 -13.47
N LEU A 327 -3.23 2.31 -12.51
CA LEU A 327 -2.76 1.64 -11.30
C LEU A 327 -3.83 1.53 -10.20
N GLY A 328 -4.90 2.35 -10.23
CA GLY A 328 -5.87 2.35 -9.13
C GLY A 328 -7.29 2.80 -9.45
N GLY A 329 -7.57 3.30 -10.66
CA GLY A 329 -8.89 3.82 -11.03
C GLY A 329 -9.72 2.90 -11.95
N VAL A 330 -9.09 2.00 -12.71
CA VAL A 330 -9.79 1.15 -13.69
C VAL A 330 -10.93 0.36 -13.04
N HIS A 331 -10.75 -0.14 -11.82
CA HIS A 331 -11.80 -0.92 -11.18
C HIS A 331 -13.06 -0.12 -10.87
N TYR A 332 -12.95 1.17 -10.57
CA TYR A 332 -14.11 2.05 -10.39
C TYR A 332 -14.83 2.28 -11.71
N VAL A 333 -14.07 2.49 -12.80
CA VAL A 333 -14.65 2.68 -14.13
C VAL A 333 -15.41 1.44 -14.56
N LEU A 334 -14.81 0.26 -14.42
CA LEU A 334 -15.46 -1.01 -14.75
C LEU A 334 -16.67 -1.26 -13.84
N ASP A 335 -16.56 -0.98 -12.55
CA ASP A 335 -17.67 -1.18 -11.63
C ASP A 335 -18.87 -0.27 -11.95
N VAL A 336 -18.63 1.00 -12.27
CA VAL A 336 -19.69 1.94 -12.69
C VAL A 336 -20.36 1.51 -13.99
N LEU A 337 -19.59 1.02 -14.97
CA LEU A 337 -20.12 0.72 -16.29
C LEU A 337 -20.82 -0.65 -16.37
N ILE A 338 -20.27 -1.66 -15.71
CA ILE A 338 -20.70 -3.06 -15.85
C ILE A 338 -20.76 -3.84 -14.53
N GLY A 339 -20.43 -3.19 -13.41
CA GLY A 339 -20.49 -3.77 -12.07
C GLY A 339 -21.69 -3.28 -11.27
N THR A 340 -21.49 -3.11 -9.96
CA THR A 340 -22.58 -2.70 -9.07
C THR A 340 -22.87 -1.21 -9.19
N GLY A 341 -21.88 -0.40 -9.58
CA GLY A 341 -21.99 1.05 -9.63
C GLY A 341 -22.13 1.69 -8.26
N TRP A 342 -21.70 1.01 -7.21
CA TRP A 342 -21.94 1.37 -5.81
C TRP A 342 -21.44 2.78 -5.47
N ILE A 343 -20.37 3.26 -6.10
CA ILE A 343 -19.80 4.59 -5.81
C ILE A 343 -20.76 5.73 -6.17
N LEU A 344 -21.76 5.46 -7.00
CA LEU A 344 -22.81 6.39 -7.40
C LEU A 344 -24.15 6.11 -6.71
N GLN A 345 -24.24 5.04 -5.93
CA GLN A 345 -25.47 4.66 -5.23
C GLN A 345 -25.47 5.22 -3.81
N ASP A 346 -26.67 5.52 -3.31
CA ASP A 346 -26.83 5.80 -1.89
C ASP A 346 -26.49 4.55 -1.08
N ILE A 347 -25.74 4.72 0.02
CA ILE A 347 -25.46 3.63 0.95
C ILE A 347 -26.75 3.33 1.70
N ILE A 348 -27.54 2.38 1.18
CA ILE A 348 -28.73 1.87 1.86
C ILE A 348 -28.25 0.88 2.93
N TRP A 349 -28.28 1.30 4.18
CA TRP A 349 -28.08 0.41 5.33
C TRP A 349 -29.33 -0.45 5.47
N TYR A 350 -29.22 -1.75 5.20
CA TYR A 350 -30.28 -2.72 5.42
C TYR A 350 -30.22 -3.29 6.84
#